data_AF-A0A165AJL6-F1
#
_entry.id   AF-A0A165AJL6-F1
#
_cell.length_a   1.000
_cell.length_b   1.000
_cell.length_c   1.000
_cell.angle_alpha   90.00
_cell.angle_beta   90.00
_cell.angle_gamma   90.00
#
_symmetry.space_group_name_H-M   'P 1'
#
loop_
_entity.id
_entity.type
_entity.pdbx_description
1 polymer ?
#
loop_
_entity_poly.entity_id
_entity_poly.type
_entity_poly.pdbx_seq_one_letter_code
_entity_poly.pdbx_strand_id
1 'polypeptide(L)'
;MPPIPLDRLKDLVADVGRKLDSMHIDYAIMGGAAVCLITQDTTRVTEDLDLVIQVDELFDHLSWPERPQYNLPSTSRNTINVNGHQVKTFSASWIFREKVLAHHQRFHTSKRPYDFADILRMIDLLEPGQPELNFEGNPQLEEALLTLLRVRPHLRGELKGLVKCTAVFGN
;
A
#
# COMPACT_ATOMS: atom_id res chain seq x y z
N MET A 1 3.81 -7.08 -18.49
CA MET A 1 3.79 -5.90 -19.38
C MET A 1 5.16 -5.21 -19.26
N PRO A 2 5.60 -4.33 -20.19
CA PRO A 2 6.87 -3.62 -19.97
C PRO A 2 6.76 -2.71 -18.73
N PRO A 3 7.80 -2.60 -17.88
CA PRO A 3 7.78 -1.67 -16.76
C PRO A 3 7.65 -0.21 -17.22
N ILE A 4 6.92 0.57 -16.44
CA ILE A 4 6.66 1.99 -16.63
C ILE A 4 7.71 2.77 -15.82
N PRO A 5 8.59 3.56 -16.46
CA PRO A 5 9.52 4.45 -15.75
C PRO A 5 8.78 5.50 -14.91
N LEU A 6 9.42 6.02 -13.85
CA LEU A 6 8.77 6.94 -12.91
C LEU A 6 8.19 8.19 -13.58
N ASP A 7 8.91 8.83 -14.52
CA ASP A 7 8.40 10.04 -15.19
C ASP A 7 7.15 9.75 -16.03
N ARG A 8 7.17 8.62 -16.75
CA ARG A 8 6.02 8.11 -17.50
C ARG A 8 4.83 7.75 -16.58
N LEU A 9 5.12 7.20 -15.41
CA LEU A 9 4.10 6.87 -14.40
C LEU A 9 3.48 8.16 -13.84
N LYS A 10 4.28 9.19 -13.58
CA LYS A 10 3.81 10.51 -13.12
C LYS A 10 2.85 11.14 -14.14
N ASP A 11 3.19 11.10 -15.43
CA ASP A 11 2.30 11.58 -16.49
C ASP A 11 0.97 10.81 -16.51
N LEU A 12 1.04 9.47 -16.55
CA LEU A 12 -0.13 8.60 -16.57
C LEU A 12 -1.05 8.87 -15.37
N VAL A 13 -0.47 8.97 -14.19
CA VAL A 13 -1.20 9.13 -12.94
C VAL A 13 -1.82 10.52 -12.84
N ALA A 14 -1.13 11.57 -13.30
CA ALA A 14 -1.71 12.90 -13.39
C ALA A 14 -2.87 12.96 -14.41
N ASP A 15 -2.75 12.26 -15.54
CA ASP A 15 -3.82 12.16 -16.55
C ASP A 15 -5.06 11.44 -16.00
N VAL A 16 -4.86 10.27 -15.37
CA VAL A 16 -5.95 9.50 -14.75
C VAL A 16 -6.60 10.29 -13.61
N GLY A 17 -5.80 10.91 -12.74
CA GLY A 17 -6.29 11.74 -11.65
C GLY A 17 -7.17 12.89 -12.15
N ARG A 18 -6.70 13.63 -13.16
CA ARG A 18 -7.47 14.72 -13.79
C ARG A 18 -8.80 14.21 -14.34
N LYS A 19 -8.81 13.02 -14.95
CA LYS A 19 -10.03 12.46 -15.52
C LYS A 19 -11.02 12.05 -14.43
N LEU A 20 -10.57 11.37 -13.38
CA LEU A 20 -11.43 10.97 -12.25
C LEU A 20 -12.00 12.19 -11.52
N ASP A 21 -11.17 13.21 -11.27
CA ASP A 21 -11.60 14.46 -10.65
C ASP A 21 -12.65 15.18 -11.50
N SER A 22 -12.49 15.20 -12.84
CA SER A 22 -13.49 15.80 -13.74
C SER A 22 -14.85 15.09 -13.72
N MET A 23 -14.87 13.82 -13.30
CA MET A 23 -16.08 13.00 -13.14
C MET A 23 -16.57 12.98 -11.69
N HIS A 24 -15.93 13.72 -10.78
CA HIS A 24 -16.22 13.71 -9.35
C HIS A 24 -16.13 12.31 -8.71
N ILE A 25 -15.24 11.46 -9.21
CA ILE A 25 -15.01 10.11 -8.67
C ILE A 25 -13.91 10.18 -7.62
N ASP A 26 -14.22 9.85 -6.37
CA ASP A 26 -13.19 9.71 -5.34
C ASP A 26 -12.37 8.44 -5.57
N TYR A 27 -11.06 8.50 -5.31
CA TYR A 27 -10.15 7.39 -5.58
C TYR A 27 -8.93 7.42 -4.66
N ALA A 28 -8.18 6.33 -4.67
CA ALA A 28 -6.81 6.28 -4.17
C ALA A 28 -5.99 5.26 -4.97
N ILE A 29 -4.80 5.69 -5.40
CA ILE A 29 -3.82 4.81 -6.05
C ILE A 29 -3.18 3.92 -4.98
N MET A 30 -2.99 2.65 -5.33
CA MET A 30 -2.40 1.62 -4.46
C MET A 30 -1.29 0.85 -5.18
N GLY A 31 -0.85 -0.26 -4.57
CA GLY A 31 0.01 -1.24 -5.22
C GLY A 31 1.40 -0.70 -5.60
N GLY A 32 1.96 -1.24 -6.69
CA GLY A 32 3.29 -0.87 -7.15
C GLY A 32 3.41 0.60 -7.57
N ALA A 33 2.38 1.15 -8.19
CA ALA A 33 2.33 2.55 -8.59
C ALA A 33 2.44 3.50 -7.40
N ALA A 34 1.67 3.25 -6.33
CA ALA A 34 1.75 4.07 -5.12
C ALA A 34 3.14 4.01 -4.48
N VAL A 35 3.77 2.83 -4.42
CA VAL A 35 5.15 2.69 -3.91
C VAL A 35 6.12 3.55 -4.73
N CYS A 36 6.07 3.50 -6.07
CA CYS A 36 6.94 4.30 -6.93
C CYS A 36 6.74 5.81 -6.69
N LEU A 37 5.49 6.25 -6.57
CA LEU A 37 5.14 7.67 -6.39
C LEU A 37 5.52 8.21 -5.01
N ILE A 38 5.34 7.42 -3.95
CA ILE A 38 5.56 7.89 -2.59
C ILE A 38 7.06 7.87 -2.25
N THR A 39 7.79 6.82 -2.67
CA THR A 39 9.24 6.70 -2.40
C THR A 39 10.09 7.59 -3.30
N GLN A 40 9.58 7.95 -4.48
CA GLN A 40 10.35 8.59 -5.55
C GLN A 40 11.62 7.81 -5.95
N ASP A 41 11.68 6.51 -5.66
CA ASP A 41 12.81 5.64 -6.00
C ASP A 41 12.77 5.28 -7.50
N THR A 42 13.71 5.83 -8.27
CA THR A 42 13.81 5.60 -9.72
C THR A 42 14.23 4.17 -10.10
N THR A 43 14.73 3.37 -9.14
CA THR A 43 15.07 1.96 -9.35
C THR A 43 13.84 1.05 -9.23
N ARG A 44 12.75 1.54 -8.63
CA ARG A 44 11.49 0.81 -8.51
C ARG A 44 10.56 1.19 -9.65
N VAL A 45 10.19 0.21 -10.47
CA VAL A 45 9.29 0.35 -11.62
C VAL A 45 8.10 -0.58 -11.49
N THR A 46 6.93 -0.17 -11.99
CA THR A 46 5.70 -0.99 -11.99
C THR A 46 5.20 -1.20 -13.40
N GLU A 47 4.40 -2.23 -13.66
CA GLU A 47 3.88 -2.54 -15.00
C GLU A 47 2.43 -2.09 -15.21
N ASP A 48 1.78 -1.69 -14.13
CA ASP A 48 0.36 -1.40 -14.02
C ASP A 48 0.08 -0.23 -13.06
N LEU A 49 -1.15 0.27 -13.12
CA LEU A 49 -1.71 1.24 -12.20
C LEU A 49 -2.90 0.61 -11.49
N ASP A 50 -2.72 0.26 -10.21
CA ASP A 50 -3.79 -0.19 -9.34
C ASP A 50 -4.42 1.01 -8.61
N LEU A 51 -5.74 1.10 -8.61
CA LEU A 51 -6.47 2.09 -7.84
C LEU A 51 -7.79 1.52 -7.31
N VAL A 52 -8.25 2.13 -6.21
CA VAL A 52 -9.60 1.95 -5.69
C VAL A 52 -10.39 3.21 -6.01
N ILE A 53 -11.63 3.05 -6.47
CA ILE A 53 -12.58 4.15 -6.65
C ILE A 53 -13.74 4.01 -5.66
N GLN A 54 -14.31 5.12 -5.24
CA GLN A 54 -15.55 5.13 -4.50
C GLN A 54 -16.67 4.90 -5.49
N VAL A 55 -17.45 3.84 -5.27
CA VAL A 55 -18.64 3.57 -6.06
C VAL A 55 -19.84 3.83 -5.18
N ASP A 56 -20.77 4.64 -5.68
CA ASP A 56 -22.05 4.87 -5.03
C ASP A 56 -22.99 3.67 -5.26
N GLU A 57 -24.25 3.76 -4.80
CA GLU A 57 -25.29 2.71 -4.63
C GLU A 57 -25.55 1.73 -5.81
N LEU A 58 -24.84 1.86 -6.94
CA LEU A 58 -25.02 1.11 -8.18
C LEU A 58 -24.15 -0.16 -8.31
N PHE A 59 -23.17 -0.39 -7.43
CA PHE A 59 -22.36 -1.61 -7.50
C PHE A 59 -22.89 -2.70 -6.56
N ASP A 60 -23.46 -3.75 -7.15
CA ASP A 60 -23.84 -4.95 -6.42
C ASP A 60 -22.58 -5.75 -6.04
N HIS A 61 -22.09 -5.52 -4.82
CA HIS A 61 -20.98 -6.27 -4.24
C HIS A 61 -21.26 -7.79 -4.17
N LEU A 62 -22.53 -8.21 -4.12
CA LEU A 62 -22.89 -9.64 -4.13
C LEU A 62 -22.55 -10.30 -5.46
N SER A 63 -22.43 -9.53 -6.54
CA SER A 63 -21.99 -10.03 -7.84
C SER A 63 -20.49 -10.39 -7.86
N TRP A 64 -19.69 -9.94 -6.88
CA TRP A 64 -18.23 -10.16 -6.82
C TRP A 64 -17.73 -10.41 -5.39
N PRO A 65 -18.22 -11.44 -4.68
CA PRO A 65 -17.96 -11.63 -3.26
C PRO A 65 -16.48 -11.91 -2.95
N GLU A 66 -15.75 -12.48 -3.91
CA GLU A 66 -14.32 -12.80 -3.75
C GLU A 66 -13.38 -11.62 -4.02
N ARG A 67 -13.90 -10.46 -4.50
CA ARG A 67 -13.04 -9.30 -4.72
C ARG A 67 -12.81 -8.54 -3.41
N PRO A 68 -11.54 -8.27 -3.04
CA PRO A 68 -11.22 -7.43 -1.90
C PRO A 68 -11.95 -6.09 -1.98
N GLN A 69 -12.70 -5.75 -0.94
CA GLN A 69 -13.40 -4.48 -0.81
C GLN A 69 -12.56 -3.56 0.07
N TYR A 70 -12.27 -2.36 -0.42
CA TYR A 70 -11.51 -1.35 0.32
C TYR A 70 -12.40 -0.16 0.63
N ASN A 71 -12.45 0.24 1.91
CA ASN A 71 -13.28 1.35 2.36
C ASN A 71 -12.48 2.66 2.28
N LEU A 72 -12.60 3.38 1.16
CA LEU A 72 -11.91 4.66 0.95
C LEU A 72 -12.20 5.71 2.05
N PRO A 73 -13.46 5.93 2.49
CA PRO A 73 -13.77 6.88 3.56
C PRO A 73 -13.02 6.66 4.87
N SER A 74 -12.78 5.41 5.27
CA SER A 74 -12.20 5.08 6.57
C SER A 74 -10.70 4.79 6.53
N THR A 75 -10.07 4.83 5.36
CA THR A 75 -8.67 4.42 5.19
C THR A 75 -7.75 5.64 5.11
N SER A 76 -6.58 5.55 5.75
CA SER A 76 -5.56 6.60 5.70
C SER A 76 -5.02 6.82 4.28
N ARG A 77 -5.16 8.04 3.77
CA ARG A 77 -4.79 8.47 2.41
C ARG A 77 -3.93 9.73 2.44
N ASN A 78 -3.10 9.87 1.41
CA ASN A 78 -2.28 11.06 1.17
C ASN A 78 -2.62 11.66 -0.19
N THR A 79 -2.53 12.98 -0.29
CA THR A 79 -2.57 13.69 -1.56
C THR A 79 -1.17 14.17 -1.90
N ILE A 80 -0.68 13.80 -3.08
CA ILE A 80 0.65 14.16 -3.57
C ILE A 80 0.54 15.04 -4.81
N ASN A 81 1.45 16.00 -4.96
CA ASN A 81 1.53 16.82 -6.18
C ASN A 81 2.36 16.08 -7.24
N VAL A 82 1.72 15.69 -8.35
CA VAL A 82 2.33 15.01 -9.48
C VAL A 82 2.12 15.88 -10.72
N ASN A 83 3.22 16.40 -11.27
CA ASN A 83 3.22 17.26 -12.46
C ASN A 83 2.20 18.44 -12.37
N GLY A 84 2.09 19.04 -11.17
CA GLY A 84 1.19 20.16 -10.91
C GLY A 84 -0.27 19.77 -10.60
N HIS A 85 -0.58 18.47 -10.57
CA HIS A 85 -1.91 17.96 -10.25
C HIS A 85 -1.92 17.20 -8.93
N GLN A 86 -2.97 17.37 -8.14
CA GLN A 86 -3.14 16.71 -6.85
C GLN A 86 -3.69 15.30 -7.06
N VAL A 87 -2.92 14.30 -6.67
CA VAL A 87 -3.26 12.88 -6.87
C VAL A 87 -3.41 12.20 -5.53
N LYS A 88 -4.48 11.41 -5.38
CA LYS A 88 -4.78 10.66 -4.16
C LYS A 88 -4.11 9.28 -4.18
N THR A 89 -3.42 8.95 -3.09
CA THR A 89 -2.74 7.66 -2.85
C THR A 89 -3.16 7.12 -1.49
N PHE A 90 -3.11 5.79 -1.30
CA PHE A 90 -3.11 5.27 0.06
C PHE A 90 -1.83 5.70 0.80
N SER A 91 -1.94 5.89 2.11
CA SER A 91 -0.80 6.26 2.95
C SER A 91 0.31 5.19 2.94
N ALA A 92 1.53 5.59 3.30
CA ALA A 92 2.64 4.67 3.47
C ALA A 92 2.33 3.57 4.50
N SER A 93 1.67 3.91 5.61
CA SER A 93 1.22 2.96 6.63
C SER A 93 0.27 1.90 6.09
N TRP A 94 -0.70 2.31 5.26
CA TRP A 94 -1.61 1.38 4.62
C TRP A 94 -0.89 0.44 3.66
N ILE A 95 -0.05 0.99 2.79
CA ILE A 95 0.72 0.21 1.82
C ILE A 95 1.66 -0.76 2.53
N PHE A 96 2.33 -0.31 3.61
CA PHE A 96 3.17 -1.17 4.43
C PHE A 96 2.40 -2.36 5.00
N ARG A 97 1.24 -2.12 5.63
CA ARG A 97 0.37 -3.18 6.16
C ARG A 97 0.04 -4.22 5.09
N GLU A 98 -0.40 -3.77 3.92
CA GLU A 98 -0.74 -4.66 2.80
C GLU A 98 0.49 -5.42 2.28
N LYS A 99 1.65 -4.78 2.25
CA LYS A 99 2.90 -5.43 1.79
C LYS A 99 3.42 -6.46 2.78
N VAL A 100 3.30 -6.23 4.09
CA VAL A 100 3.61 -7.24 5.13
C VAL A 100 2.73 -8.46 4.94
N LEU A 101 1.42 -8.27 4.77
CA LEU A 101 0.48 -9.37 4.55
C LEU A 101 0.76 -10.11 3.24
N ALA A 102 0.95 -9.36 2.14
CA ALA A 102 1.25 -9.93 0.82
C ALA A 102 2.55 -10.74 0.83
N HIS A 103 3.61 -10.23 1.47
CA HIS A 103 4.88 -10.94 1.60
C HIS A 103 4.71 -12.32 2.27
N HIS A 104 3.85 -12.41 3.29
CA HIS A 104 3.54 -13.67 3.95
C HIS A 104 2.69 -14.59 3.05
N GLN A 105 1.58 -14.10 2.50
CA GLN A 105 0.66 -14.90 1.67
C GLN A 105 1.31 -15.42 0.39
N ARG A 106 2.25 -14.65 -0.18
CA ARG A 106 2.91 -14.94 -1.45
C ARG A 106 4.21 -15.73 -1.28
N PHE A 107 4.39 -16.42 -0.15
CA PHE A 107 5.64 -17.11 0.23
C PHE A 107 6.28 -17.92 -0.92
N HIS A 108 5.45 -18.59 -1.73
CA HIS A 108 5.84 -19.48 -2.82
C HIS A 108 5.88 -18.84 -4.22
N THR A 109 5.68 -17.53 -4.32
CA THR A 109 5.60 -16.84 -5.62
C THR A 109 6.84 -15.99 -5.90
N SER A 110 7.09 -15.72 -7.17
CA SER A 110 8.14 -14.79 -7.63
C SER A 110 7.88 -13.33 -7.24
N LYS A 111 6.68 -13.00 -6.73
CA LYS A 111 6.34 -11.63 -6.30
C LYS A 111 6.82 -11.29 -4.89
N ARG A 112 7.06 -12.29 -4.04
CA ARG A 112 7.46 -12.09 -2.63
C ARG A 112 8.70 -11.19 -2.46
N PRO A 113 9.79 -11.33 -3.23
CA PRO A 113 10.95 -10.45 -3.09
C PRO A 113 10.62 -8.98 -3.36
N TYR A 114 9.68 -8.69 -4.27
CA TYR A 114 9.22 -7.33 -4.53
C TYR A 114 8.41 -6.78 -3.36
N ASP A 115 7.52 -7.59 -2.78
CA ASP A 115 6.76 -7.19 -1.59
C ASP A 115 7.71 -6.91 -0.42
N PHE A 116 8.72 -7.75 -0.22
CA PHE A 116 9.76 -7.52 0.79
C PHE A 116 10.57 -6.25 0.54
N ALA A 117 10.99 -5.99 -0.70
CA ALA A 117 11.73 -4.78 -1.03
C ALA A 117 10.87 -3.52 -0.90
N ASP A 118 9.57 -3.61 -1.18
CA ASP A 118 8.63 -2.51 -0.96
C ASP A 118 8.44 -2.24 0.53
N ILE A 119 8.37 -3.26 1.39
CA ILE A 119 8.34 -3.10 2.87
C ILE A 119 9.51 -2.23 3.32
N LEU A 120 10.74 -2.59 2.92
CA LEU A 120 11.94 -1.86 3.35
C LEU A 120 11.92 -0.39 2.94
N ARG A 121 11.41 -0.08 1.75
CA ARG A 121 11.29 1.31 1.26
C ARG A 121 10.24 2.13 2.00
N MET A 122 9.27 1.48 2.63
CA MET A 122 8.18 2.16 3.35
C MET A 122 8.56 2.52 4.78
N ILE A 123 9.51 1.81 5.41
CA ILE A 123 9.78 1.93 6.85
C ILE A 123 10.11 3.37 7.25
N ASP A 124 10.97 4.05 6.49
CA ASP A 124 11.38 5.45 6.76
C ASP A 124 10.24 6.46 6.60
N LEU A 125 9.10 6.04 6.03
CA LEU A 125 7.93 6.87 5.78
C LEU A 125 6.80 6.61 6.78
N LEU A 126 7.00 5.68 7.71
CA LEU A 126 5.99 5.32 8.70
C LEU A 126 6.00 6.28 9.88
N GLU A 127 4.79 6.57 10.35
CA GLU A 127 4.58 7.31 11.60
C GLU A 127 3.91 6.40 12.62
N PRO A 128 4.37 6.38 13.89
CA PRO A 128 3.75 5.57 14.93
C PRO A 128 2.32 6.03 15.24
N GLY A 129 1.48 5.10 15.68
CA GLY A 129 0.10 5.38 16.10
C GLY A 129 -0.94 5.43 14.98
N GLN A 130 -0.52 5.23 13.73
CA GLN A 130 -1.43 5.14 12.58
C GLN A 130 -2.31 3.87 12.70
N PRO A 131 -3.62 3.93 12.42
CA PRO A 131 -4.54 2.80 12.57
C PRO A 131 -4.09 1.55 11.81
N GLU A 132 -3.55 1.73 10.61
CA GLU A 132 -3.04 0.65 9.76
C GLU A 132 -1.80 -0.03 10.32
N LEU A 133 -1.09 0.58 11.28
CA LEU A 133 0.05 -0.02 11.96
C LEU A 133 -0.33 -0.67 13.30
N ASN A 134 -1.64 -0.77 13.58
CA ASN A 134 -2.15 -1.53 14.71
C ASN A 134 -2.56 -2.94 14.24
N PHE A 135 -1.73 -3.94 14.57
CA PHE A 135 -1.96 -5.33 14.18
C PHE A 135 -2.64 -6.15 15.28
N GLU A 136 -3.02 -5.53 16.40
CA GLU A 136 -3.65 -6.21 17.54
C GLU A 136 -4.92 -6.96 17.14
N GLY A 137 -5.00 -8.22 17.57
CA GLY A 137 -6.20 -9.03 17.37
C GLY A 137 -6.43 -9.45 15.92
N ASN A 138 -5.43 -9.28 15.05
CA ASN A 138 -5.46 -9.77 13.68
C ASN A 138 -4.42 -10.89 13.49
N PRO A 139 -4.81 -12.17 13.65
CA PRO A 139 -3.87 -13.30 13.58
C PRO A 139 -3.09 -13.39 12.27
N GLN A 140 -3.67 -12.94 11.15
CA GLN A 140 -2.98 -12.97 9.86
C GLN A 140 -1.85 -11.94 9.79
N LEU A 141 -2.08 -10.72 10.29
CA LEU A 141 -1.05 -9.68 10.35
C LEU A 141 0.01 -10.00 11.40
N GLU A 142 -0.38 -10.58 12.53
CA GLU A 142 0.55 -11.06 13.56
C GLU A 142 1.52 -12.11 12.99
N GLU A 143 1.02 -13.16 12.33
CA GLU A 143 1.86 -14.19 11.73
C GLU A 143 2.67 -13.66 10.54
N ALA A 144 2.11 -12.73 9.76
CA ALA A 144 2.84 -12.08 8.67
C ALA A 144 4.03 -11.27 9.18
N LEU A 145 3.84 -10.53 10.28
CA LEU A 145 4.89 -9.77 10.94
C LEU A 145 5.95 -10.69 11.56
N LEU A 146 5.55 -11.79 12.20
CA LEU A 146 6.50 -12.81 12.67
C LEU A 146 7.33 -13.38 11.52
N THR A 147 6.69 -13.69 10.40
CA THR A 147 7.37 -14.20 9.20
C THR A 147 8.39 -13.20 8.67
N LEU A 148 8.05 -11.91 8.62
CA LEU A 148 8.97 -10.84 8.22
C LEU A 148 10.19 -10.80 9.15
N LEU A 149 9.97 -10.83 10.47
CA LEU A 149 11.04 -10.76 11.46
C LEU A 149 11.92 -12.02 11.50
N ARG A 150 11.38 -13.19 11.17
CA ARG A 150 12.20 -14.41 10.97
C ARG A 150 13.18 -14.25 9.81
N VAL A 151 12.77 -13.57 8.73
CA VAL A 151 13.62 -13.31 7.56
C VAL A 151 14.60 -12.15 7.80
N ARG A 152 14.20 -11.14 8.59
CA ARG A 152 15.01 -9.98 8.94
C ARG A 152 14.90 -9.62 10.43
N PRO A 153 15.64 -10.32 11.30
CA PRO A 153 15.56 -10.09 12.74
C PRO A 153 15.97 -8.68 13.18
N HIS A 154 16.85 -8.01 12.42
CA HIS A 154 17.34 -6.68 12.77
C HIS A 154 16.26 -5.58 12.69
N LEU A 155 15.21 -5.78 11.89
CA LEU A 155 14.08 -4.83 11.80
C LEU A 155 13.23 -4.79 13.08
N ARG A 156 13.44 -5.72 14.01
CA ARG A 156 12.61 -5.84 15.21
C ARG A 156 12.59 -4.57 16.06
N GLY A 157 13.74 -3.92 16.25
CA GLY A 157 13.83 -2.72 17.08
C GLY A 157 13.08 -1.54 16.48
N GLU A 158 13.30 -1.31 15.18
CA GLU A 158 12.67 -0.26 14.40
C GLU A 158 11.15 -0.47 14.28
N LEU A 159 10.71 -1.65 13.85
CA LEU A 159 9.29 -1.96 13.71
C LEU A 159 8.55 -1.96 15.04
N LYS A 160 9.19 -2.30 16.16
CA LYS A 160 8.57 -2.21 17.49
C LYS A 160 8.19 -0.77 17.87
N GLY A 161 8.93 0.22 17.36
CA GLY A 161 8.61 1.64 17.58
C GLY A 161 7.46 2.15 16.71
N LEU A 162 7.14 1.46 15.61
CA LEU A 162 6.19 1.91 14.59
C LEU A 162 4.87 1.13 14.62
N VAL A 163 4.94 -0.18 14.85
CA VAL A 163 3.82 -1.13 14.74
C VAL A 163 3.40 -1.62 16.12
N LYS A 164 2.12 -1.45 16.44
CA LYS A 164 1.52 -1.99 17.67
C LYS A 164 1.15 -3.46 17.45
N CYS A 165 1.80 -4.36 18.18
CA CYS A 165 1.56 -5.79 18.10
C CYS A 165 2.13 -6.52 19.33
N THR A 166 1.35 -6.59 20.41
CA THR A 166 1.72 -7.17 21.70
C THR A 166 2.18 -8.62 21.53
N ALA A 167 1.46 -9.40 20.71
CA ALA A 167 1.78 -10.81 20.45
C ALA A 167 3.19 -11.01 19.87
N VAL A 168 3.73 -10.04 19.13
CA VAL A 168 5.02 -10.14 18.43
C VAL A 168 6.13 -9.38 19.14
N PHE A 169 5.84 -8.18 19.66
CA PHE A 169 6.82 -7.26 20.23
C PHE A 169 6.73 -7.10 21.75
N GLY A 170 5.61 -7.48 22.37
CA GLY A 170 5.30 -7.17 23.76
C GLY A 170 5.32 -5.67 24.05
N ASN A 171 4.89 -4.83 23.09
CA ASN A 171 4.68 -3.39 23.25
C ASN A 171 3.24 -3.05 23.57
#